data_AF-A0AAW2QKS5-F1
#
_entry.id   AF-A0AAW2QKS5-F1
#
_cell.length_a   1.000
_cell.length_b   1.000
_cell.length_c   1.000
_cell.angle_alpha   90.00
_cell.angle_beta   90.00
_cell.angle_gamma   90.00
#
_symmetry.space_group_name_H-M   'P 1'
#
loop_
_entity.id
_entity.type
_entity.pdbx_description
1 polymer ?
#
loop_
_entity_poly.entity_id
_entity_poly.type
_entity_poly.pdbx_seq_one_letter_code
_entity_poly.pdbx_strand_id
1 'polypeptide(L)'
;MQPWKSYKPFLQSQKNFWFEELKAYWNSDEFKAKSAKNKVNRVANPVAASTVYRGGSSSVGMHKRKLEAQLGRPPNRMEVFANCYKKKADGTWSGKRAEEVVKTYQKLLEERVSQPASGEVGSSDGTSSIVQEDQLWAEAAGGRKRGRVFGMGSDAFMSDAAQPWTTKARSSSSTTAPSPTDTKLDKIMLVLSTLCTKMGMPQIFSEMQSTTDAPIDGTTQQATENATEEPEA
;
A
#
# COMPACT_ATOMS: atom_id res chain seq x y z
N MET A 1 -57.12 -17.77 5.16
CA MET A 1 -55.78 -17.16 5.01
C MET A 1 -54.80 -17.92 5.89
N GLN A 2 -53.56 -18.15 5.45
CA GLN A 2 -52.49 -18.71 6.29
C GLN A 2 -51.66 -17.57 6.92
N PRO A 3 -51.25 -17.65 8.20
CA PRO A 3 -50.41 -16.62 8.81
C PRO A 3 -48.97 -16.66 8.25
N TRP A 4 -48.37 -15.50 8.06
CA TRP A 4 -47.02 -15.37 7.53
C TRP A 4 -45.99 -15.94 8.51
N LYS A 5 -45.27 -17.00 8.12
CA LYS A 5 -44.16 -17.55 8.91
C LYS A 5 -43.00 -16.55 8.88
N SER A 6 -42.62 -16.03 10.05
CA SER A 6 -41.44 -15.16 10.22
C SER A 6 -40.15 -15.92 9.92
N TYR A 7 -39.74 -15.97 8.65
CA TYR A 7 -38.45 -16.51 8.23
C TYR A 7 -37.31 -15.65 8.81
N LYS A 8 -36.65 -16.16 9.87
CA LYS A 8 -35.33 -15.66 10.25
C LYS A 8 -34.35 -16.07 9.15
N PRO A 9 -33.64 -15.13 8.50
CA PRO A 9 -32.71 -15.48 7.44
C PRO A 9 -31.56 -16.32 8.01
N PHE A 10 -31.24 -17.43 7.35
CA PHE A 10 -30.21 -18.42 7.72
C PHE A 10 -28.89 -17.79 8.22
N LEU A 11 -28.48 -16.69 7.58
CA LEU A 11 -27.30 -15.90 7.90
C LEU A 11 -27.25 -15.40 9.36
N GLN A 12 -28.39 -15.17 10.03
CA GLN A 12 -28.42 -14.72 11.43
C GLN A 12 -28.00 -15.81 12.42
N SER A 13 -28.20 -17.10 12.10
CA SER A 13 -27.75 -18.20 12.97
C SER A 13 -26.24 -18.46 12.80
N GLN A 14 -25.75 -18.35 11.57
CA GLN A 14 -24.32 -18.52 11.24
C GLN A 14 -23.44 -17.40 11.83
N LYS A 15 -23.94 -16.16 11.87
CA LYS A 15 -23.19 -14.97 12.31
C LYS A 15 -22.64 -15.06 13.73
N ASN A 16 -23.28 -15.83 14.60
CA ASN A 16 -22.87 -16.00 15.99
C ASN A 16 -21.71 -17.01 16.12
N PHE A 17 -21.77 -18.15 15.41
CA PHE A 17 -20.78 -19.23 15.55
C PHE A 17 -19.35 -18.77 15.24
N TRP A 18 -19.14 -18.12 14.08
CA TRP A 18 -17.84 -17.58 13.68
C TRP A 18 -17.30 -16.51 14.64
N PHE A 19 -18.19 -15.76 15.30
CA PHE A 19 -17.81 -14.74 16.28
C PHE A 19 -17.40 -15.34 17.63
N GLU A 20 -18.06 -16.41 18.09
CA GLU A 20 -17.62 -17.16 19.27
C GLU A 20 -16.26 -17.84 19.04
N GLU A 21 -16.06 -18.48 17.88
CA GLU A 21 -14.80 -19.16 17.55
C GLU A 21 -13.62 -18.16 17.42
N LEU A 22 -13.84 -17.00 16.77
CA LEU A 22 -12.83 -15.92 16.74
C LEU A 22 -12.55 -15.34 18.13
N LYS A 23 -13.56 -15.17 18.99
CA LYS A 23 -13.35 -14.75 20.39
C LYS A 23 -12.57 -15.79 21.19
N ALA A 24 -12.82 -17.08 21.00
CA ALA A 24 -12.02 -18.14 21.63
C ALA A 24 -10.56 -18.08 21.15
N TYR A 25 -10.32 -17.92 19.85
CA TYR A 25 -8.98 -17.76 19.30
C TYR A 25 -8.25 -16.52 19.84
N TRP A 26 -8.89 -15.34 19.87
CA TRP A 26 -8.29 -14.12 20.40
C TRP A 26 -8.07 -14.15 21.93
N ASN A 27 -8.85 -14.95 22.65
CA ASN A 27 -8.63 -15.21 24.08
C ASN A 27 -7.61 -16.33 24.36
N SER A 28 -7.09 -17.03 23.35
CA SER A 28 -6.03 -18.01 23.53
C SER A 28 -4.72 -17.35 23.98
N ASP A 29 -3.94 -18.05 24.81
CA ASP A 29 -2.70 -17.49 25.35
C ASP A 29 -1.58 -17.41 24.30
N GLU A 30 -1.61 -18.23 23.24
CA GLU A 30 -0.74 -18.03 22.07
C GLU A 30 -1.02 -16.68 21.40
N PHE A 31 -2.30 -16.35 21.15
CA PHE A 31 -2.67 -15.06 20.55
C PHE A 31 -2.35 -13.88 21.47
N LYS A 32 -2.63 -13.98 22.77
CA LYS A 32 -2.26 -12.96 23.77
C LYS A 32 -0.75 -12.74 23.82
N ALA A 33 0.07 -13.79 23.90
CA ALA A 33 1.53 -13.68 23.93
C ALA A 33 2.09 -13.06 22.64
N LYS A 34 1.56 -13.46 21.48
CA LYS A 34 1.87 -12.90 20.16
C LYS A 34 1.48 -11.42 20.05
N SER A 35 0.32 -11.05 20.58
CA SER A 35 -0.18 -9.68 20.67
C SER A 35 0.70 -8.82 21.59
N ALA A 36 1.08 -9.33 22.77
CA ALA A 36 1.99 -8.66 23.69
C ALA A 36 3.38 -8.44 23.06
N LYS A 37 3.96 -9.45 22.41
CA LYS A 37 5.23 -9.33 21.68
C LYS A 37 5.15 -8.30 20.55
N ASN A 38 4.03 -8.27 19.80
CA ASN A 38 3.79 -7.25 18.79
C ASN A 38 3.61 -5.84 19.37
N LYS A 39 2.97 -5.69 20.54
CA LYS A 39 2.86 -4.42 21.27
C LYS A 39 4.24 -3.90 21.69
N VAL A 40 5.10 -4.77 22.24
CA VAL A 40 6.50 -4.44 22.59
C VAL A 40 7.28 -4.04 21.34
N ASN A 41 7.25 -4.86 20.28
CA ASN A 41 7.93 -4.55 19.01
C ASN A 41 7.51 -3.21 18.40
N ARG A 42 6.24 -2.80 18.58
CA ARG A 42 5.72 -1.51 18.08
C ARG A 42 6.22 -0.31 18.89
N VAL A 43 6.49 -0.46 20.19
CA VAL A 43 7.01 0.64 21.02
C VAL A 43 8.54 0.67 21.12
N ALA A 44 9.22 -0.43 20.80
CA ALA A 44 10.68 -0.58 20.86
C ALA A 44 11.45 0.40 19.96
N ASN A 45 10.82 0.98 18.93
CA ASN A 45 11.35 2.11 18.20
C ASN A 45 10.32 3.26 18.20
N PRO A 46 10.34 4.15 19.23
CA PRO A 46 9.34 5.20 19.39
C PRO A 46 9.43 6.27 18.29
N VAL A 47 10.61 6.46 17.70
CA VAL A 47 10.81 7.35 16.55
C VAL A 47 10.05 6.83 15.33
N ALA A 48 10.31 5.60 14.89
CA ALA A 48 9.60 4.99 13.77
C ALA A 48 8.08 4.89 14.03
N ALA A 49 7.68 4.58 15.28
CA ALA A 49 6.29 4.52 15.69
C ALA A 49 5.58 5.90 15.77
N SER A 50 6.32 7.01 15.88
CA SER A 50 5.76 8.37 15.84
C SER A 50 5.26 8.80 14.44
N THR A 51 5.55 8.01 13.41
CA THR A 51 5.18 8.29 12.03
C THR A 51 3.66 8.19 11.81
N VAL A 52 2.98 9.31 11.57
CA VAL A 52 1.53 9.34 11.28
C VAL A 52 1.28 9.99 9.92
N TYR A 53 0.79 9.21 8.95
CA TYR A 53 0.36 9.75 7.67
C TYR A 53 -0.88 10.66 7.83
N ARG A 54 -0.84 11.87 7.26
CA ARG A 54 -1.92 12.87 7.36
C ARG A 54 -2.66 13.10 6.04
N GLY A 55 -2.17 12.56 4.92
CA GLY A 55 -2.79 12.64 3.59
C GLY A 55 -4.11 11.89 3.40
N GLY A 56 -4.66 11.25 4.44
CA GLY A 56 -5.93 10.50 4.37
C GLY A 56 -5.85 9.23 3.51
N SER A 57 -6.98 8.79 2.97
CA SER A 57 -7.10 7.62 2.09
C SER A 57 -6.68 7.92 0.63
N SER A 58 -5.48 8.47 0.46
CA SER A 58 -4.90 8.89 -0.83
C SER A 58 -3.40 8.59 -0.84
N SER A 59 -2.84 8.24 -2.00
CA SER A 59 -1.40 7.95 -2.09
C SER A 59 -0.54 9.22 -2.17
N VAL A 60 0.76 9.09 -1.88
CA VAL A 60 1.75 10.17 -2.06
C VAL A 60 1.74 10.66 -3.52
N GLY A 61 1.76 9.76 -4.51
CA GLY A 61 1.68 10.11 -5.92
C GLY A 61 0.38 10.82 -6.33
N MET A 62 -0.75 10.51 -5.68
CA MET A 62 -2.00 11.27 -5.86
C MET A 62 -1.89 12.69 -5.28
N HIS A 63 -1.21 12.87 -4.15
CA HIS A 63 -0.93 14.21 -3.60
C HIS A 63 0.08 14.99 -4.45
N LYS A 64 1.08 14.31 -5.05
CA LYS A 64 1.99 14.90 -6.04
C LYS A 64 1.20 15.47 -7.22
N ARG A 65 0.39 14.65 -7.90
CA ARG A 65 -0.44 15.08 -9.04
C ARG A 65 -1.44 16.20 -8.69
N LYS A 66 -2.00 16.19 -7.48
CA LYS A 66 -2.91 17.26 -7.00
C LYS A 66 -2.19 18.58 -6.74
N LEU A 67 -0.98 18.54 -6.16
CA LEU A 67 -0.15 19.74 -5.98
C LEU A 67 0.34 20.28 -7.33
N GLU A 68 0.73 19.39 -8.25
CA GLU A 68 1.15 19.74 -9.61
C GLU A 68 0.07 20.52 -10.37
N ALA A 69 -1.17 20.03 -10.34
CA ALA A 69 -2.33 20.72 -10.91
C ALA A 69 -2.72 22.02 -10.18
N GLN A 70 -2.35 22.18 -8.91
CA GLN A 70 -2.60 23.42 -8.13
C GLN A 70 -1.51 24.47 -8.31
N LEU A 71 -0.26 24.07 -8.56
CA LEU A 71 0.90 24.95 -8.69
C LEU A 71 1.24 25.30 -10.14
N GLY A 72 0.71 24.58 -11.12
CA GLY A 72 1.05 24.75 -12.55
C GLY A 72 2.48 24.31 -12.89
N ARG A 73 3.16 23.62 -11.97
CA ARG A 73 4.54 23.14 -12.08
C ARG A 73 4.72 21.82 -11.31
N PRO A 74 5.74 21.01 -11.63
CA PRO A 74 6.11 19.88 -10.77
C PRO A 74 6.36 20.36 -9.32
N PRO A 75 5.78 19.70 -8.31
CA PRO A 75 6.02 20.01 -6.90
C PRO A 75 7.30 19.33 -6.41
N ASN A 76 8.05 20.06 -5.59
CA ASN A 76 9.25 19.61 -4.92
C ASN A 76 8.94 18.49 -3.91
N ARG A 77 9.87 17.55 -3.67
CA ARG A 77 9.68 16.41 -2.75
C ARG A 77 9.30 16.86 -1.34
N MET A 78 9.81 17.99 -0.87
CA MET A 78 9.44 18.61 0.42
C MET A 78 8.00 19.12 0.43
N GLU A 79 7.49 19.68 -0.67
CA GLU A 79 6.09 20.16 -0.77
C GLU A 79 5.11 18.98 -0.70
N VAL A 80 5.39 17.91 -1.43
CA VAL A 80 4.61 16.67 -1.42
C VAL A 80 4.64 16.02 -0.03
N PHE A 81 5.81 15.97 0.61
CA PHE A 81 5.96 15.42 1.95
C PHE A 81 5.25 16.28 3.01
N ALA A 82 5.34 17.61 2.92
CA ALA A 82 4.65 18.54 3.80
C ALA A 82 3.12 18.35 3.76
N ASN A 83 2.53 18.27 2.57
CA ASN A 83 1.10 17.98 2.39
C ASN A 83 0.69 16.61 2.99
N CYS A 84 1.57 15.61 2.88
CA CYS A 84 1.33 14.26 3.40
C CYS A 84 1.54 14.08 4.92
N TYR A 85 2.39 14.89 5.56
CA TYR A 85 2.90 14.63 6.92
C TYR A 85 2.87 15.83 7.89
N LYS A 86 2.40 17.02 7.50
CA LYS A 86 2.05 18.09 8.44
C LYS A 86 0.62 17.96 8.98
N LYS A 87 0.35 18.53 10.14
CA LYS A 87 -1.00 18.74 10.66
C LYS A 87 -1.61 19.99 10.00
N LYS A 88 -2.88 19.92 9.60
CA LYS A 88 -3.58 21.04 8.94
C LYS A 88 -3.91 22.23 9.84
N ALA A 89 -3.96 22.03 11.16
CA ALA A 89 -4.24 23.09 12.13
C ALA A 89 -2.97 23.92 12.41
N ASP A 90 -1.99 23.32 13.08
CA ASP A 90 -0.78 24.02 13.56
C ASP A 90 0.41 24.03 12.58
N GLY A 91 0.30 23.41 11.39
CA GLY A 91 1.40 23.30 10.42
C GLY A 91 2.60 22.45 10.89
N THR A 92 2.60 22.00 12.14
CA THR A 92 3.64 21.16 12.74
C THR A 92 3.67 19.76 12.11
N TRP A 93 4.82 19.11 12.18
CA TRP A 93 5.00 17.77 11.66
C TRP A 93 4.20 16.73 12.46
N SER A 94 3.89 15.61 11.81
CA SER A 94 3.07 14.53 12.36
C SER A 94 3.71 13.75 13.51
N GLY A 95 5.04 13.78 13.61
CA GLY A 95 5.84 13.13 14.64
C GLY A 95 7.33 13.11 14.29
N LYS A 96 8.16 12.74 15.27
CA LYS A 96 9.63 12.90 15.26
C LYS A 96 10.33 12.37 14.01
N ARG A 97 9.89 11.23 13.44
CA ARG A 97 10.54 10.69 12.24
C ARG A 97 10.38 11.58 11.00
N ALA A 98 9.29 12.34 10.90
CA ALA A 98 9.13 13.33 9.84
C ALA A 98 10.06 14.52 10.04
N GLU A 99 10.21 14.99 11.29
CA GLU A 99 11.09 16.10 11.67
C GLU A 99 12.58 15.76 11.41
N GLU A 100 13.00 14.57 11.81
CA GLU A 100 14.36 14.04 11.56
C GLU A 100 14.71 14.03 10.08
N VAL A 101 13.85 13.43 9.24
CA VAL A 101 14.13 13.23 7.81
C VAL A 101 14.11 14.55 7.04
N VAL A 102 13.25 15.49 7.45
CA VAL A 102 13.27 16.85 6.91
C VAL A 102 14.56 17.57 7.28
N LYS A 103 15.02 17.45 8.55
CA LYS A 103 16.25 18.08 9.01
C LYS A 103 17.51 17.48 8.37
N THR A 104 17.58 16.17 8.18
CA THR A 104 18.72 15.54 7.48
C THR A 104 18.72 15.90 5.99
N TYR A 105 17.56 15.93 5.34
CA TYR A 105 17.43 16.35 3.94
C TYR A 105 17.85 17.81 3.74
N GLN A 106 17.45 18.73 4.63
CA GLN A 106 17.87 20.14 4.57
C GLN A 106 19.39 20.27 4.71
N LYS A 107 20.01 19.59 5.70
CA LYS A 107 21.47 19.58 5.84
C LYS A 107 22.18 19.03 4.59
N LEU A 108 21.66 17.96 3.99
CA LEU A 108 22.23 17.37 2.78
C LEU A 108 22.09 18.28 1.54
N LEU A 109 21.03 19.10 1.45
CA LEU A 109 20.91 20.16 0.44
C LEU A 109 21.95 21.27 0.67
N GLU A 110 22.08 21.77 1.90
CA GLU A 110 23.06 22.80 2.28
C GLU A 110 24.50 22.34 1.99
N GLU A 111 24.81 21.08 2.31
CA GLU A 111 26.12 20.46 2.06
C GLU A 111 26.40 20.30 0.55
N ARG A 112 25.41 19.86 -0.25
CA ARG A 112 25.54 19.81 -1.72
C ARG A 112 25.77 21.19 -2.34
N VAL A 113 25.02 22.21 -1.90
CA VAL A 113 25.15 23.59 -2.42
C VAL A 113 26.48 24.23 -2.02
N SER A 114 27.07 23.80 -0.90
CA SER A 114 28.35 24.32 -0.39
C SER A 114 29.59 23.69 -1.05
N GLN A 115 29.46 22.57 -1.78
CA GLN A 115 30.58 22.00 -2.52
C GLN A 115 30.71 22.68 -3.90
N PRO A 116 31.91 23.17 -4.28
CA PRO A 116 32.12 23.70 -5.62
C PRO A 116 31.98 22.56 -6.64
N ALA A 117 31.13 22.76 -7.64
CA ALA A 117 30.83 21.73 -8.63
C ALA A 117 32.04 21.41 -9.52
N SER A 118 32.77 20.35 -9.19
CA SER A 118 33.85 19.79 -10.00
C SER A 118 33.32 19.10 -11.26
N GLY A 119 32.86 19.93 -12.20
CA GLY A 119 32.82 19.62 -13.63
C GLY A 119 31.93 18.47 -14.09
N GLU A 120 30.63 18.70 -14.19
CA GLU A 120 29.87 18.12 -15.30
C GLU A 120 28.76 19.06 -15.78
N VAL A 121 28.85 19.49 -17.04
CA VAL A 121 27.84 20.30 -17.73
C VAL A 121 27.08 19.39 -18.67
N GLY A 122 25.79 19.13 -18.41
CA GLY A 122 24.97 18.42 -19.39
C GLY A 122 23.75 17.66 -18.87
N SER A 123 22.69 18.38 -18.48
CA SER A 123 21.36 18.16 -19.03
C SER A 123 20.38 19.22 -18.53
N SER A 124 19.71 19.93 -19.44
CA SER A 124 18.61 20.85 -19.12
C SER A 124 17.24 20.16 -19.07
N ASP A 125 17.21 18.84 -18.89
CA ASP A 125 15.97 18.09 -18.65
C ASP A 125 15.66 18.00 -17.14
N GLY A 126 14.43 18.38 -16.78
CA GLY A 126 13.95 18.39 -15.39
C GLY A 126 14.01 17.02 -14.71
N THR A 127 13.97 15.93 -15.50
CA THR A 127 14.15 14.55 -15.02
C THR A 127 15.43 14.38 -14.20
N SER A 128 16.55 14.97 -14.62
CA SER A 128 17.84 14.84 -13.93
C SER A 128 17.80 15.45 -12.53
N SER A 129 17.21 16.65 -12.40
CA SER A 129 17.03 17.33 -11.11
C SER A 129 16.13 16.53 -10.15
N ILE A 130 15.04 15.94 -10.66
CA ILE A 130 14.11 15.12 -9.87
C ILE A 130 14.77 13.83 -9.39
N VAL A 131 15.56 13.14 -10.22
CA VAL A 131 16.31 11.94 -9.81
C VAL A 131 17.34 12.28 -8.73
N GLN A 132 18.05 13.41 -8.87
CA GLN A 132 18.97 13.90 -7.83
C GLN A 132 18.28 14.33 -6.53
N GLU A 133 17.04 14.82 -6.59
CA GLU A 133 16.21 15.14 -5.43
C GLU A 133 15.79 13.87 -4.68
N ASP A 134 15.25 12.89 -5.41
CA ASP A 134 14.75 11.63 -4.85
C ASP A 134 15.86 10.77 -4.25
N GLN A 135 17.07 10.79 -4.81
CA GLN A 135 18.24 10.13 -4.23
C GLN A 135 18.66 10.76 -2.90
N LEU A 136 18.68 12.10 -2.81
CA LEU A 136 19.01 12.82 -1.58
C LEU A 136 17.95 12.60 -0.49
N TRP A 137 16.68 12.52 -0.91
CA TRP A 137 15.58 12.15 -0.02
C TRP A 137 15.71 10.69 0.46
N ALA A 138 16.13 9.76 -0.39
CA ALA A 138 16.35 8.37 -0.01
C ALA A 138 17.49 8.22 1.01
N GLU A 139 18.56 8.99 0.89
CA GLU A 139 19.62 9.07 1.89
C GLU A 139 19.09 9.62 3.23
N ALA A 140 18.48 10.81 3.20
CA ALA A 140 17.88 11.47 4.38
C ALA A 140 16.87 10.57 5.11
N ALA A 141 16.10 9.78 4.37
CA ALA A 141 15.11 8.83 4.87
C ALA A 141 15.71 7.59 5.58
N GLY A 142 17.02 7.37 5.49
CA GLY A 142 17.71 6.19 6.02
C GLY A 142 17.76 5.00 5.04
N GLY A 143 17.78 5.29 3.74
CA GLY A 143 17.88 4.30 2.66
C GLY A 143 16.58 3.57 2.34
N ARG A 144 16.64 2.70 1.31
CA ARG A 144 15.50 1.93 0.81
C ARG A 144 15.36 0.60 1.58
N LYS A 145 14.28 0.45 2.34
CA LYS A 145 14.00 -0.74 3.19
C LYS A 145 12.87 -1.58 2.60
N ARG A 146 13.18 -2.82 2.21
CA ARG A 146 12.23 -3.74 1.51
C ARG A 146 11.59 -3.08 0.26
N GLY A 147 12.41 -2.45 -0.58
CA GLY A 147 11.96 -1.76 -1.79
C GLY A 147 11.21 -0.43 -1.55
N ARG A 148 11.10 0.05 -0.31
CA ARG A 148 10.35 1.28 0.03
C ARG A 148 11.25 2.32 0.68
N VAL A 149 11.07 3.58 0.29
CA VAL A 149 11.67 4.76 0.94
C VAL A 149 10.58 5.48 1.72
N PHE A 150 10.91 6.00 2.92
CA PHE A 150 9.95 6.76 3.72
C PHE A 150 9.57 8.08 3.01
N GLY A 151 8.31 8.50 3.12
CA GLY A 151 7.80 9.72 2.48
C GLY A 151 7.46 9.61 0.99
N MET A 152 8.14 8.75 0.22
CA MET A 152 7.96 8.65 -1.25
C MET A 152 6.78 7.76 -1.68
N GLY A 153 6.35 6.79 -0.87
CA GLY A 153 5.25 5.89 -1.22
C GLY A 153 5.57 5.00 -2.42
N SER A 154 4.79 5.13 -3.50
CA SER A 154 4.98 4.43 -4.79
C SER A 154 6.14 4.97 -5.62
N ASP A 155 6.51 6.23 -5.43
CA ASP A 155 7.46 6.92 -6.30
C ASP A 155 8.89 6.33 -6.17
N ALA A 156 9.18 5.67 -5.02
CA ALA A 156 10.43 4.99 -4.69
C ALA A 156 10.77 3.76 -5.58
N PHE A 157 9.89 3.41 -6.53
CA PHE A 157 10.14 2.41 -7.57
C PHE A 157 10.55 3.05 -8.91
N MET A 158 10.30 4.34 -9.13
CA MET A 158 10.53 5.00 -10.43
C MET A 158 11.90 5.69 -10.54
N SER A 159 12.50 6.10 -9.43
CA SER A 159 13.86 6.67 -9.38
C SER A 159 14.98 5.64 -9.65
N ASP A 160 14.64 4.39 -9.92
CA ASP A 160 15.53 3.22 -9.87
C ASP A 160 15.89 2.66 -11.26
N ALA A 161 15.52 3.34 -12.35
CA ALA A 161 15.83 2.89 -13.72
C ALA A 161 17.34 2.72 -14.01
N ALA A 162 18.20 3.32 -13.17
CA ALA A 162 19.67 3.24 -13.23
C ALA A 162 20.29 2.23 -12.22
N GLN A 163 19.47 1.52 -11.44
CA GLN A 163 19.92 0.34 -10.70
C GLN A 163 19.00 -0.83 -11.04
N PRO A 164 19.47 -1.86 -11.77
CA PRO A 164 18.78 -3.12 -11.71
C PRO A 164 18.81 -3.57 -10.25
N TRP A 165 17.64 -3.56 -9.63
CA TRP A 165 17.41 -4.43 -8.48
C TRP A 165 17.95 -5.82 -8.87
N THR A 166 18.63 -6.51 -7.98
CA THR A 166 18.83 -7.96 -8.15
C THR A 166 17.54 -8.67 -7.77
N THR A 167 16.42 -8.27 -8.40
CA THR A 167 15.05 -8.91 -8.28
C THR A 167 15.52 -10.20 -9.08
N LYS A 168 15.80 -11.28 -8.35
CA LYS A 168 15.95 -12.61 -8.92
C LYS A 168 14.58 -12.95 -9.43
N ALA A 169 14.34 -12.67 -10.70
CA ALA A 169 13.04 -12.83 -11.29
C ALA A 169 12.60 -14.29 -11.15
N ARG A 170 11.71 -14.54 -10.19
CA ARG A 170 10.67 -15.56 -10.39
C ARG A 170 9.67 -14.96 -11.37
N SER A 171 10.16 -14.75 -12.60
CA SER A 171 9.33 -14.90 -13.79
C SER A 171 8.58 -16.21 -13.59
N SER A 172 7.26 -16.20 -13.77
CA SER A 172 6.42 -17.37 -13.54
C SER A 172 6.57 -18.41 -14.64
N SER A 173 7.81 -18.84 -14.90
CA SER A 173 8.07 -20.18 -15.43
C SER A 173 7.44 -21.19 -14.47
N SER A 174 6.56 -22.03 -14.99
CA SER A 174 5.90 -23.09 -14.26
C SER A 174 6.94 -24.15 -13.86
N THR A 175 7.49 -24.04 -12.65
CA THR A 175 8.32 -25.09 -12.06
C THR A 175 8.03 -25.22 -10.57
N THR A 176 7.51 -26.39 -10.19
CA THR A 176 7.04 -26.72 -8.86
C THR A 176 8.18 -26.83 -7.86
N ALA A 177 8.29 -25.82 -6.99
CA ALA A 177 9.11 -25.85 -5.78
C ALA A 177 8.40 -24.98 -4.70
N PRO A 178 7.97 -25.58 -3.58
CA PRO A 178 7.21 -24.87 -2.55
C PRO A 178 8.13 -23.94 -1.73
N SER A 179 7.62 -22.75 -1.44
CA SER A 179 8.29 -21.71 -0.64
C SER A 179 7.75 -21.74 0.80
N PRO A 180 8.56 -21.38 1.83
CA PRO A 180 8.08 -21.32 3.21
C PRO A 180 6.92 -20.31 3.43
N THR A 181 6.69 -19.39 2.50
CA THR A 181 5.49 -18.53 2.46
C THR A 181 4.19 -19.32 2.33
N ASP A 182 4.23 -20.38 1.54
CA ASP A 182 3.07 -21.07 1.01
C ASP A 182 2.43 -21.84 2.17
N THR A 183 3.27 -22.50 2.98
CA THR A 183 2.90 -23.22 4.23
C THR A 183 2.06 -22.41 5.23
N LYS A 184 2.01 -21.08 5.12
CA LYS A 184 1.16 -20.22 5.96
C LYS A 184 -0.19 -19.94 5.31
N LEU A 185 -0.25 -19.79 3.99
CA LEU A 185 -1.49 -19.72 3.24
C LEU A 185 -2.19 -21.09 3.23
N ASP A 186 -1.43 -22.17 3.03
CA ASP A 186 -1.90 -23.56 3.11
C ASP A 186 -2.58 -23.84 4.46
N LYS A 187 -2.00 -23.39 5.57
CA LYS A 187 -2.60 -23.53 6.91
C LYS A 187 -3.90 -22.74 7.07
N ILE A 188 -4.02 -21.57 6.44
CA ILE A 188 -5.26 -20.79 6.46
C ILE A 188 -6.33 -21.47 5.59
N MET A 189 -5.98 -21.90 4.38
CA MET A 189 -6.87 -22.62 3.47
C MET A 189 -7.31 -23.97 4.05
N LEU A 190 -6.42 -24.70 4.73
CA LEU A 190 -6.74 -25.95 5.43
C LEU A 190 -7.73 -25.73 6.58
N VAL A 191 -7.55 -24.67 7.38
CA VAL A 191 -8.51 -24.30 8.44
C VAL A 191 -9.87 -23.95 7.85
N LEU A 192 -9.91 -23.11 6.80
CA LEU A 192 -11.16 -22.73 6.12
C LEU A 192 -11.87 -23.94 5.49
N SER A 193 -11.13 -24.81 4.79
CA SER A 193 -11.63 -26.05 4.19
C SER A 193 -12.21 -27.00 5.25
N THR A 194 -11.47 -27.23 6.34
CA THR A 194 -11.89 -28.08 7.46
C THR A 194 -13.17 -27.54 8.09
N LEU A 195 -13.31 -26.23 8.22
CA LEU A 195 -14.50 -25.60 8.78
C LEU A 195 -15.70 -25.73 7.84
N CYS A 196 -15.56 -25.41 6.55
CA CYS A 196 -16.64 -25.55 5.56
C CYS A 196 -17.14 -26.99 5.44
N THR A 197 -16.22 -27.96 5.52
CA THR A 197 -16.54 -29.40 5.53
C THR A 197 -17.30 -29.80 6.80
N LYS A 198 -16.85 -29.37 7.99
CA LYS A 198 -17.56 -29.62 9.27
C LYS A 198 -18.96 -28.98 9.33
N MET A 199 -19.19 -27.90 8.59
CA MET A 199 -20.49 -27.24 8.47
C MET A 199 -21.40 -27.86 7.39
N GLY A 200 -20.98 -28.94 6.72
CA GLY A 200 -21.76 -29.59 5.65
C GLY A 200 -21.86 -28.77 4.35
N MET A 201 -21.03 -27.75 4.18
CA MET A 201 -21.07 -26.79 3.06
C MET A 201 -19.73 -26.76 2.30
N PRO A 202 -19.19 -27.91 1.81
CA PRO A 202 -17.89 -27.94 1.12
C PRO A 202 -17.88 -27.13 -0.19
N GLN A 203 -19.04 -26.96 -0.83
CA GLN A 203 -19.17 -26.26 -2.11
C GLN A 203 -18.73 -24.79 -2.03
N ILE A 204 -18.99 -24.10 -0.91
CA ILE A 204 -18.58 -22.69 -0.72
C ILE A 204 -17.05 -22.54 -0.82
N PHE A 205 -16.30 -23.51 -0.28
CA PHE A 205 -14.84 -23.47 -0.36
C PHE A 205 -14.33 -23.72 -1.79
N SER A 206 -14.96 -24.65 -2.52
CA SER A 206 -14.67 -24.92 -3.93
C SER A 206 -15.00 -23.73 -4.84
N GLU A 207 -16.13 -23.05 -4.57
CA GLU A 207 -16.59 -21.87 -5.31
C GLU A 207 -15.62 -20.68 -5.08
N MET A 208 -15.22 -20.44 -3.82
CA MET A 208 -14.18 -19.45 -3.50
C MET A 208 -12.86 -19.70 -4.23
N GLN A 209 -12.43 -20.97 -4.36
CA GLN A 209 -11.23 -21.32 -5.13
C GLN A 209 -11.40 -21.06 -6.63
N SER A 210 -12.56 -21.39 -7.22
CA SER A 210 -12.82 -21.13 -8.64
C SER A 210 -12.73 -19.64 -9.01
N THR A 211 -13.15 -18.75 -8.10
CA THR A 211 -13.06 -17.28 -8.33
C THR A 211 -11.65 -16.71 -8.27
N THR A 212 -10.65 -17.47 -7.80
CA THR A 212 -9.23 -17.04 -7.82
C THR A 212 -8.45 -17.45 -9.06
N ASP A 213 -8.94 -18.41 -9.84
CA ASP A 213 -8.27 -18.90 -11.06
C ASP A 213 -8.87 -18.34 -12.36
N ALA A 214 -9.95 -17.55 -12.27
CA ALA A 214 -10.57 -16.89 -13.42
C ALA A 214 -9.68 -15.76 -13.99
N PRO A 215 -9.33 -15.78 -15.29
CA PRO A 215 -8.60 -14.69 -15.93
C PRO A 215 -9.41 -13.39 -15.89
N ILE A 216 -8.76 -12.27 -15.53
CA ILE A 216 -9.34 -10.93 -15.62
C ILE A 216 -9.26 -10.48 -17.08
N ASP A 217 -10.15 -10.98 -17.92
CA ASP A 217 -10.23 -10.62 -19.34
C ASP A 217 -10.84 -9.22 -19.51
N GLY A 218 -9.96 -8.22 -19.60
CA GLY A 218 -10.29 -6.80 -19.65
C GLY A 218 -10.85 -6.30 -20.99
N THR A 219 -11.68 -7.08 -21.67
CA THR A 219 -12.28 -6.70 -22.96
C THR A 219 -13.39 -5.66 -22.75
N THR A 220 -13.01 -4.38 -22.79
CA THR A 220 -13.95 -3.24 -22.81
C THR A 220 -14.63 -3.16 -24.18
N GLN A 221 -15.92 -3.52 -24.25
CA GLN A 221 -16.72 -3.27 -25.44
C GLN A 221 -17.06 -1.77 -25.54
N GLN A 222 -16.58 -1.09 -26.58
CA GLN A 222 -17.05 0.25 -26.93
C GLN A 222 -18.41 0.14 -27.61
N ALA A 223 -19.48 0.55 -26.92
CA ALA A 223 -20.75 0.85 -27.56
C ALA A 223 -20.62 2.20 -28.28
N THR A 224 -20.59 2.16 -29.61
CA THR A 224 -20.69 3.35 -30.48
C THR A 224 -21.98 3.24 -31.28
N GLU A 225 -23.02 3.94 -30.83
CA GLU A 225 -24.26 4.07 -31.59
C GLU A 225 -24.53 5.55 -31.88
N ASN A 226 -24.94 5.81 -33.12
CA ASN A 226 -24.78 7.12 -33.77
C ASN A 226 -25.83 8.14 -33.34
N ALA A 227 -25.49 9.41 -33.51
CA ALA A 227 -26.50 10.46 -33.63
C ALA A 227 -27.42 10.16 -34.82
N THR A 228 -28.70 10.48 -34.67
CA THR A 228 -29.66 10.60 -35.78
C THR A 228 -30.20 12.02 -35.72
N GLU A 229 -29.90 12.82 -36.73
CA GLU A 229 -30.43 14.17 -36.87
C GLU A 229 -31.86 14.11 -37.47
N GLU A 230 -32.68 15.12 -37.18
CA GLU A 230 -33.96 15.32 -37.85
C GLU A 230 -33.76 15.71 -39.33
N PRO A 231 -34.81 15.58 -40.15
CA PRO A 231 -35.17 16.75 -40.94
C PRO A 231 -36.65 17.14 -40.82
N GLU A 232 -36.91 18.44 -40.97
CA GLU A 232 -38.24 19.08 -40.96
C GLU A 232 -39.10 18.67 -42.18
N ALA A 233 -40.41 18.51 -41.96
CA ALA A 233 -41.48 18.67 -42.96
C ALA A 233 -42.87 18.82 -42.29
#